data_AF-A0A450TCS2-F1
#
_entry.id   AF-A0A450TCS2-F1
#
_cell.length_a   1.000
_cell.length_b   1.000
_cell.length_c   1.000
_cell.angle_alpha   90.00
_cell.angle_beta   90.00
_cell.angle_gamma   90.00
#
_symmetry.space_group_name_H-M   'P 1'
#
loop_
_entity.id
_entity.type
_entity.pdbx_description
1 polymer ?
#
loop_
_entity_poly.entity_id
_entity_poly.type
_entity_poly.pdbx_seq_one_letter_code
_entity_poly.pdbx_strand_id
1 'polypeptide(L)'
;MRLLSTPESVADNQPTVLAIVETVLAVAIYWGVAWAFDTHWHLLVSISVAPLLLLRSKESTALGVRWFVAYWKEETEITREDTPGRFWGLVLLAGGISGVCFYGLADTLLVGQVGWALFFRAFGVGVLASMMGVMAAAAVAVAVAVPAAGALALAAALAGALAGAGALAVAVAVVGAVVGAGAVAVAGAGAGAGAVLLGLPFWVSLAAGIWLRSLGMRILATLFHPVRGIKELPANWRRMLLAMDSAHAPELVPGLSAKIEGLSLPGFVEDIRAGDWGERLVAILLIPIWFLPGLLYRWSLKSTCWLYLPLIYLGGGLRRRGLTPEGKGLLVMGLHKSHVEGLRRALAMGVAVSLVITTAVHYSPLQAAIEQSLAQFPAALKFLLWLVGLLTESASNLAYLWRFNLIGLDIAPWQWLNLLGAALTFILYFYSDRVHRAWELAQKPDATAAPSDVHVGRLLMLTRLRNLCVSLYLPLAFGYVALALEGIDPAALTGWLAPLGVLVGPYL
;
A
#
# COMPACT_ATOMS: atom_id res chain seq x y z
N MET A 1 -1.50 -11.39 23.11
CA MET A 1 -1.92 -10.56 21.96
C MET A 1 -3.22 -9.88 22.33
N ARG A 2 -3.40 -8.59 22.04
CA ARG A 2 -4.67 -7.89 22.31
C ARG A 2 -5.67 -8.16 21.17
N LEU A 3 -6.97 -8.09 21.46
CA LEU A 3 -8.02 -8.24 20.42
C LEU A 3 -8.10 -7.00 19.54
N LEU A 4 -8.17 -5.82 20.16
CA LEU A 4 -8.31 -4.51 19.51
C LEU A 4 -7.12 -3.60 19.84
N SER A 5 -6.83 -2.66 18.95
CA SER A 5 -5.80 -1.65 19.16
C SER A 5 -6.27 -0.52 20.08
N THR A 6 -5.35 -0.04 20.91
CA THR A 6 -5.49 1.21 21.69
C THR A 6 -4.38 2.17 21.26
N PRO A 7 -4.52 3.50 21.48
CA PRO A 7 -3.47 4.46 21.13
C PRO A 7 -2.10 4.09 21.71
N GLU A 8 -2.07 3.63 22.96
CA GLU A 8 -0.87 3.12 23.66
C GLU A 8 -0.31 1.86 22.98
N SER A 9 -1.16 0.89 22.65
CA SER A 9 -0.76 -0.35 21.97
C SER A 9 -0.14 -0.06 20.59
N VAL A 10 -0.68 0.92 19.86
CA VAL A 10 -0.16 1.36 18.56
C VAL A 10 1.18 2.09 18.71
N ALA A 11 1.31 2.94 19.73
CA ALA A 11 2.57 3.63 20.06
C ALA A 11 3.70 2.63 20.36
N ASP A 12 3.39 1.60 21.15
CA ASP A 12 4.29 0.51 21.56
C ASP A 12 4.51 -0.56 20.48
N ASN A 13 3.80 -0.48 19.35
CA ASN A 13 3.88 -1.46 18.26
C ASN A 13 3.54 -2.89 18.71
N GLN A 14 2.57 -3.02 19.62
CA GLN A 14 2.06 -4.30 20.12
C GLN A 14 1.09 -4.90 19.10
N PRO A 15 1.27 -6.18 18.72
CA PRO A 15 0.41 -6.79 17.71
C PRO A 15 -1.00 -7.06 18.24
N THR A 16 -2.01 -6.81 17.41
CA THR A 16 -3.44 -7.08 17.67
C THR A 16 -3.98 -8.16 16.73
N VAL A 17 -4.94 -8.94 17.21
CA VAL A 17 -5.58 -10.00 16.43
C VAL A 17 -6.34 -9.40 15.25
N LEU A 18 -7.09 -8.32 15.50
CA LEU A 18 -7.86 -7.65 14.44
C LEU A 18 -6.96 -7.12 13.32
N ALA A 19 -5.82 -6.51 13.64
CA ALA A 19 -4.91 -5.99 12.63
C ALA A 19 -4.38 -7.10 11.71
N ILE A 20 -4.05 -8.27 12.27
CA ILE A 20 -3.60 -9.46 11.52
C ILE A 20 -4.69 -10.00 10.62
N VAL A 21 -5.92 -10.14 11.14
CA VAL A 21 -7.08 -10.60 10.36
C VAL A 21 -7.36 -9.64 9.20
N GLU A 22 -7.37 -8.34 9.46
CA GLU A 22 -7.51 -7.32 8.42
C GLU A 22 -6.40 -7.39 7.37
N THR A 23 -5.16 -7.71 7.76
CA THR A 23 -4.07 -7.87 6.78
C THR A 23 -4.31 -9.06 5.86
N VAL A 24 -4.71 -10.22 6.41
CA VAL A 24 -5.04 -11.41 5.60
C VAL A 24 -6.23 -11.13 4.68
N LEU A 25 -7.29 -10.52 5.21
CA LEU A 25 -8.47 -10.14 4.43
C LEU A 25 -8.14 -9.13 3.34
N ALA A 26 -7.32 -8.10 3.64
CA ALA A 26 -6.92 -7.11 2.66
C ALA A 26 -6.13 -7.73 1.50
N VAL A 27 -5.22 -8.68 1.77
CA VAL A 27 -4.51 -9.41 0.71
C VAL A 27 -5.51 -10.20 -0.14
N ALA A 28 -6.39 -10.99 0.49
CA ALA A 28 -7.36 -11.82 -0.21
C ALA A 28 -8.32 -10.98 -1.08
N ILE A 29 -8.84 -9.88 -0.55
CA ILE A 29 -9.77 -8.99 -1.26
C ILE A 29 -9.07 -8.29 -2.42
N TYR A 30 -7.88 -7.74 -2.23
CA TYR A 30 -7.19 -7.02 -3.31
C TYR A 30 -6.77 -7.96 -4.46
N TRP A 31 -6.30 -9.17 -4.14
CA TRP A 31 -6.04 -10.19 -5.17
C TRP A 31 -7.33 -10.70 -5.80
N GLY A 32 -8.42 -10.85 -5.04
CA GLY A 32 -9.74 -11.19 -5.56
C GLY A 32 -10.27 -10.14 -6.53
N VAL A 33 -10.09 -8.85 -6.26
CA VAL A 33 -10.40 -7.75 -7.19
C VAL A 33 -9.51 -7.82 -8.43
N ALA A 34 -8.21 -8.09 -8.27
CA ALA A 34 -7.32 -8.23 -9.42
C ALA A 34 -7.74 -9.38 -10.34
N TRP A 35 -8.12 -10.50 -9.74
CA TRP A 35 -8.63 -11.68 -10.45
C TRP A 35 -9.98 -11.41 -11.12
N ALA A 36 -10.94 -10.80 -10.42
CA ALA A 36 -12.30 -10.61 -10.92
C ALA A 36 -12.39 -9.57 -12.05
N PHE A 37 -11.52 -8.57 -12.04
CA PHE A 37 -11.55 -7.45 -13.00
C PHE A 37 -10.40 -7.48 -14.00
N ASP A 38 -9.54 -8.51 -13.95
CA ASP A 38 -8.33 -8.66 -14.78
C ASP A 38 -7.47 -7.38 -14.82
N THR A 39 -7.40 -6.67 -13.70
CA THR A 39 -6.68 -5.40 -13.59
C THR A 39 -5.81 -5.40 -12.35
N HIS A 40 -4.54 -5.06 -12.53
CA HIS A 40 -3.56 -5.02 -11.44
C HIS A 40 -3.23 -3.58 -11.02
N TRP A 41 -3.89 -2.59 -11.62
CA TRP A 41 -3.58 -1.18 -11.43
C TRP A 41 -3.72 -0.74 -9.97
N HIS A 42 -4.73 -1.20 -9.24
CA HIS A 42 -4.90 -0.87 -7.83
C HIS A 42 -3.76 -1.42 -6.96
N LEU A 43 -3.27 -2.63 -7.25
CA LEU A 43 -2.11 -3.21 -6.58
C LEU A 43 -0.83 -2.42 -6.91
N LEU A 44 -0.60 -2.09 -8.18
CA LEU A 44 0.58 -1.34 -8.63
C LEU A 44 0.62 0.08 -8.05
N VAL A 45 -0.52 0.76 -8.04
CA VAL A 45 -0.67 2.07 -7.39
C VAL A 45 -0.41 1.95 -5.90
N SER A 46 -0.97 0.94 -5.23
CA SER A 46 -0.73 0.72 -3.80
C SER A 46 0.76 0.51 -3.50
N ILE A 47 1.44 -0.34 -4.28
CA ILE A 47 2.88 -0.60 -4.18
C ILE A 47 3.67 0.69 -4.43
N SER A 48 3.29 1.49 -5.42
CA SER A 48 4.03 2.71 -5.76
C SER A 48 3.88 3.80 -4.69
N VAL A 49 2.70 3.93 -4.08
CA VAL A 49 2.40 4.97 -3.08
C VAL A 49 2.82 4.52 -1.67
N ALA A 50 2.87 3.23 -1.38
CA ALA A 50 3.19 2.71 -0.05
C ALA A 50 4.47 3.27 0.58
N PRO A 51 5.61 3.40 -0.14
CA PRO A 51 6.82 3.98 0.41
C PRO A 51 6.60 5.38 0.97
N LEU A 52 5.80 6.23 0.32
CA LEU A 52 5.60 7.63 0.75
C LEU A 52 5.02 7.73 2.16
N LEU A 53 4.19 6.77 2.58
CA LEU A 53 3.61 6.77 3.93
C LEU A 53 4.38 5.92 4.93
N LEU A 54 5.05 4.87 4.45
CA LEU A 54 5.94 4.08 5.29
C LEU A 54 7.23 4.84 5.66
N LEU A 55 7.66 5.80 4.83
CA LEU A 55 8.82 6.65 5.06
C LEU A 55 8.58 7.79 6.08
N ARG A 56 7.46 7.79 6.81
CA ARG A 56 7.24 8.82 7.84
C ARG A 56 8.23 8.68 9.00
N SER A 57 8.90 9.76 9.36
CA SER A 57 9.67 9.85 10.61
C SER A 57 8.87 10.62 11.67
N LYS A 58 9.32 10.60 12.94
CA LYS A 58 8.69 11.44 13.97
C LYS A 58 8.79 12.91 13.61
N GLU A 59 9.90 13.30 12.99
CA GLU A 59 10.20 14.65 12.55
C GLU A 59 9.37 15.07 11.35
N SER A 60 9.21 14.21 10.33
CA SER A 60 8.29 14.52 9.23
C SER A 60 6.84 14.61 9.69
N THR A 61 6.45 13.78 10.65
CA THR A 61 5.10 13.84 11.24
C THR A 61 4.89 15.14 12.00
N ALA A 62 5.83 15.53 12.86
CA ALA A 62 5.78 16.79 13.60
C ALA A 62 5.78 18.01 12.67
N LEU A 63 6.59 17.98 11.61
CA LEU A 63 6.63 19.05 10.60
C LEU A 63 5.30 19.14 9.84
N GLY A 64 4.74 18.01 9.42
CA GLY A 64 3.42 17.97 8.76
C GLY A 64 2.31 18.51 9.65
N VAL A 65 2.28 18.13 10.95
CA VAL A 65 1.32 18.68 11.93
C VAL A 65 1.53 20.19 12.08
N ARG A 66 2.78 20.66 12.22
CA ARG A 66 3.07 22.09 12.35
C ARG A 66 2.56 22.89 11.15
N TRP A 67 2.83 22.44 9.92
CA TRP A 67 2.35 23.10 8.71
C TRP A 67 0.83 23.10 8.60
N PHE A 68 0.19 21.99 8.97
CA PHE A 68 -1.26 21.89 8.93
C PHE A 68 -1.93 22.77 9.98
N VAL A 69 -1.40 22.82 11.20
CA VAL A 69 -1.92 23.69 12.27
C VAL A 69 -1.72 25.16 11.92
N ALA A 70 -0.56 25.55 11.38
CA ALA A 70 -0.31 26.92 10.93
C ALA A 70 -1.29 27.34 9.83
N TYR A 71 -1.61 26.42 8.90
CA TYR A 71 -2.64 26.63 7.90
C TYR A 71 -4.03 26.78 8.52
N TRP A 72 -4.39 25.90 9.46
CA TRP A 72 -5.71 25.91 10.09
C TRP A 72 -5.97 27.13 10.97
N LYS A 73 -4.93 27.63 11.65
CA LYS A 73 -5.00 28.81 12.52
C LYS A 73 -4.81 30.13 11.77
N GLU A 74 -4.80 30.09 10.44
CA GLU A 74 -4.60 31.27 9.58
C GLU A 74 -3.29 32.04 9.84
N GLU A 75 -2.31 31.44 10.52
CA GLU A 75 -0.98 32.05 10.74
C GLU A 75 -0.20 32.26 9.43
N THR A 76 -0.69 31.67 8.33
CA THR A 76 -0.17 31.85 6.98
C THR A 76 -1.28 32.31 6.04
N GLU A 77 -1.82 33.50 6.27
CA GLU A 77 -2.70 34.14 5.27
C GLU A 77 -1.95 34.28 3.94
N ILE A 78 -2.40 33.53 2.94
CA ILE A 78 -1.92 33.65 1.57
C ILE A 78 -2.79 34.70 0.91
N THR A 79 -2.53 35.97 1.20
CA THR A 79 -3.22 37.08 0.55
C THR A 79 -2.60 37.35 -0.83
N ARG A 80 -3.42 37.92 -1.72
CA ARG A 80 -2.96 38.43 -3.01
C ARG A 80 -1.89 39.51 -2.84
N GLU A 81 -1.91 40.23 -1.72
CA GLU A 81 -1.07 41.39 -1.44
C GLU A 81 0.27 40.98 -0.81
N ASP A 82 0.28 40.08 0.16
CA ASP A 82 1.49 39.71 0.90
C ASP A 82 2.32 38.63 0.19
N THR A 83 1.67 37.68 -0.50
CA THR A 83 2.35 36.55 -1.16
C THR A 83 1.81 36.24 -2.56
N PRO A 84 1.83 37.22 -3.48
CA PRO A 84 1.18 37.12 -4.80
C PRO A 84 1.62 35.90 -5.61
N GLY A 85 2.90 35.56 -5.59
CA GLY A 85 3.42 34.39 -6.32
C GLY A 85 2.88 33.05 -5.80
N ARG A 86 2.72 32.92 -4.48
CA ARG A 86 2.15 31.70 -3.87
C ARG A 86 0.65 31.63 -4.10
N PHE A 87 -0.04 32.76 -3.99
CA PHE A 87 -1.47 32.87 -4.28
C PHE A 87 -1.77 32.45 -5.72
N TRP A 88 -1.15 33.10 -6.71
CA TRP A 88 -1.39 32.77 -8.13
C TRP A 88 -0.87 31.39 -8.50
N GLY A 89 0.23 30.93 -7.90
CA GLY A 89 0.71 29.56 -8.06
C GLY A 89 -0.31 28.52 -7.59
N LEU A 90 -0.97 28.74 -6.45
CA LEU A 90 -2.03 27.87 -5.95
C LEU A 90 -3.28 27.92 -6.84
N VAL A 91 -3.68 29.12 -7.30
CA VAL A 91 -4.82 29.28 -8.21
C VAL A 91 -4.57 28.55 -9.54
N LEU A 92 -3.38 28.69 -10.13
CA LEU A 92 -2.99 28.01 -11.36
C LEU A 92 -2.93 26.49 -11.17
N LEU A 93 -2.37 26.03 -10.04
CA LEU A 93 -2.32 24.59 -9.72
C LEU A 93 -3.72 24.01 -9.55
N ALA A 94 -4.59 24.68 -8.78
CA ALA A 94 -5.97 24.25 -8.57
C ALA A 94 -6.77 24.25 -9.88
N GLY A 95 -6.60 25.29 -10.71
CA GLY A 95 -7.19 25.36 -12.04
C GLY A 95 -6.69 24.24 -12.95
N GLY A 96 -5.40 23.93 -12.93
CA GLY A 96 -4.80 22.83 -13.69
C GLY A 96 -5.33 21.46 -13.27
N ILE A 97 -5.35 21.16 -11.97
CA ILE A 97 -5.90 19.90 -11.43
C ILE A 97 -7.38 19.78 -11.80
N SER A 98 -8.16 20.84 -11.59
CA SER A 98 -9.59 20.86 -11.94
C SER A 98 -9.77 20.61 -13.44
N GLY A 99 -8.99 21.27 -14.30
CA GLY A 99 -9.03 21.08 -15.75
C GLY A 99 -8.75 19.63 -16.16
N VAL A 100 -7.74 18.99 -15.56
CA VAL A 100 -7.41 17.58 -15.82
C VAL A 100 -8.54 16.65 -15.35
N CYS A 101 -9.07 16.86 -14.15
CA CYS A 101 -10.19 16.08 -13.61
C CYS A 101 -11.46 16.23 -14.47
N PHE A 102 -11.80 17.45 -14.86
CA PHE A 102 -12.95 17.72 -15.73
C PHE A 102 -12.74 17.13 -17.12
N TYR A 103 -11.53 17.20 -17.68
CA TYR A 103 -11.23 16.59 -18.97
C TYR A 103 -11.40 15.06 -18.93
N GLY A 104 -10.87 14.41 -17.89
CA GLY A 104 -11.04 12.97 -17.70
C GLY A 104 -12.50 12.56 -17.48
N LEU A 105 -13.25 13.32 -16.68
CA LEU A 105 -14.69 13.08 -16.48
C LEU A 105 -15.50 13.38 -17.75
N ALA A 106 -15.12 14.38 -18.52
CA ALA A 106 -15.81 14.73 -19.75
C ALA A 106 -15.71 13.62 -20.80
N ASP A 107 -14.56 12.95 -20.91
CA ASP A 107 -14.42 11.79 -21.80
C ASP A 107 -15.44 10.69 -21.44
N THR A 108 -15.71 10.49 -20.14
CA THR A 108 -16.70 9.51 -19.66
C THR A 108 -18.15 9.98 -19.74
N LEU A 109 -18.41 11.28 -19.58
CA LEU A 109 -19.78 11.84 -19.47
C LEU A 109 -20.30 12.39 -20.80
N LEU A 110 -19.42 12.79 -21.71
CA LEU A 110 -19.75 13.36 -23.02
C LEU A 110 -19.38 12.37 -24.14
N VAL A 111 -19.82 11.13 -23.97
CA VAL A 111 -19.62 10.05 -24.94
C VAL A 111 -20.07 10.50 -26.33
N GLY A 112 -19.16 10.45 -27.30
CA GLY A 112 -19.41 10.86 -28.70
C GLY A 112 -18.90 12.25 -29.08
N GLN A 113 -18.24 12.98 -28.17
CA GLN A 113 -17.54 14.23 -28.48
C GLN A 113 -16.03 14.02 -28.43
N VAL A 114 -15.30 14.38 -29.49
CA VAL A 114 -13.85 14.21 -29.60
C VAL A 114 -13.14 15.53 -29.91
N GLY A 115 -11.86 15.63 -29.53
CA GLY A 115 -10.99 16.77 -29.83
C GLY A 115 -11.31 18.03 -29.04
N TRP A 116 -11.11 19.19 -29.67
CA TRP A 116 -11.29 20.51 -29.04
C TRP A 116 -12.72 20.78 -28.56
N ALA A 117 -13.73 20.18 -29.19
CA ALA A 117 -15.13 20.32 -28.78
C ALA A 117 -15.39 19.72 -27.39
N LEU A 118 -14.78 18.58 -27.07
CA LEU A 118 -14.83 17.98 -25.74
C LEU A 118 -14.18 18.90 -24.70
N PHE A 119 -12.99 19.42 -25.02
CA PHE A 119 -12.25 20.33 -24.14
C PHE A 119 -13.06 21.59 -23.78
N PHE A 120 -13.62 22.30 -24.77
CA PHE A 120 -14.38 23.53 -24.51
C PHE A 120 -15.68 23.27 -23.74
N ARG A 121 -16.35 22.14 -23.98
CA ARG A 121 -17.58 21.78 -23.25
C ARG A 121 -17.27 21.35 -21.82
N ALA A 122 -16.20 20.58 -21.61
CA ALA A 122 -15.70 20.21 -20.28
C ALA A 122 -15.29 21.46 -19.47
N PHE A 123 -14.54 22.36 -20.09
CA PHE A 123 -14.15 23.63 -19.51
C PHE A 123 -15.36 24.50 -19.17
N GLY A 124 -16.33 24.60 -20.09
CA GLY A 124 -17.58 25.32 -19.88
C GLY A 124 -18.37 24.77 -18.68
N VAL A 125 -18.53 23.45 -18.58
CA VAL A 125 -19.19 22.80 -17.43
C VAL A 125 -18.43 23.06 -16.13
N GLY A 126 -17.10 23.00 -16.14
CA GLY A 126 -16.26 23.28 -14.97
C GLY A 126 -16.34 24.75 -14.51
N VAL A 127 -16.36 25.70 -15.45
CA VAL A 127 -16.57 27.12 -15.16
C VAL A 127 -17.99 27.34 -14.60
N LEU A 128 -19.00 26.72 -15.19
CA LEU A 128 -20.39 26.86 -14.75
C LEU A 128 -20.59 26.27 -13.34
N ALA A 129 -20.00 25.12 -13.06
CA ALA A 129 -19.99 24.50 -11.73
C ALA A 129 -19.25 25.37 -10.70
N SER A 130 -18.10 25.95 -11.05
CA SER A 130 -17.36 26.83 -10.14
C SER A 130 -18.10 28.15 -9.88
N MET A 131 -18.74 28.75 -10.91
CA MET A 131 -19.60 29.92 -10.74
C MET A 131 -20.81 29.61 -9.87
N MET A 132 -21.46 28.46 -10.05
CA MET A 132 -22.55 28.03 -9.17
C MET A 132 -22.08 27.88 -7.71
N GLY A 133 -20.88 27.34 -7.49
CA GLY A 133 -20.27 27.23 -6.17
C GLY A 133 -20.00 28.60 -5.51
N VAL A 134 -19.40 29.54 -6.26
CA VAL A 134 -19.13 30.90 -5.77
C VAL A 134 -20.44 31.65 -5.47
N MET A 135 -21.44 31.53 -6.35
CA MET A 135 -22.74 32.17 -6.16
C MET A 135 -23.50 31.59 -4.97
N ALA A 136 -23.44 30.28 -4.76
CA ALA A 136 -24.01 29.65 -3.57
C ALA A 136 -23.31 30.13 -2.29
N ALA A 137 -21.98 30.20 -2.29
CA ALA A 137 -21.21 30.71 -1.14
C ALA A 137 -21.51 32.19 -0.85
N ALA A 138 -21.61 33.04 -1.87
CA ALA A 138 -21.97 34.44 -1.72
C ALA A 138 -23.42 34.60 -1.22
N ALA A 139 -24.36 33.81 -1.72
CA ALA A 139 -25.76 33.82 -1.27
C ALA A 139 -25.88 33.40 0.20
N VAL A 140 -25.12 32.39 0.64
CA VAL A 140 -25.07 31.98 2.05
C VAL A 140 -24.45 33.07 2.92
N ALA A 141 -23.33 33.68 2.50
CA ALA A 141 -22.70 34.76 3.25
C ALA A 141 -23.63 35.98 3.42
N VAL A 142 -24.38 36.34 2.38
CA VAL A 142 -25.39 37.40 2.43
C VAL A 142 -26.58 37.03 3.32
N ALA A 143 -27.06 35.78 3.24
CA ALA A 143 -28.19 35.30 4.04
C ALA A 143 -27.87 35.27 5.55
N VAL A 144 -26.61 35.02 5.91
CA VAL A 144 -26.14 35.05 7.31
C VAL A 144 -25.91 36.49 7.79
N ALA A 145 -25.52 37.41 6.90
CA ALA A 145 -25.16 38.79 7.27
C ALA A 145 -26.34 39.78 7.26
N VAL A 146 -27.45 39.48 6.60
CA VAL A 146 -28.54 40.44 6.38
C VAL A 146 -29.86 39.91 6.95
N PRO A 147 -30.52 40.60 7.91
CA PRO A 147 -31.83 40.21 8.38
C PRO A 147 -32.82 40.15 7.21
N ALA A 148 -33.74 39.17 7.24
CA ALA A 148 -34.56 38.69 6.11
C ALA A 148 -35.17 39.75 5.18
N ALA A 149 -35.42 40.97 5.67
CA ALA A 149 -35.90 42.09 4.87
C ALA A 149 -34.88 42.61 3.82
N GLY A 150 -33.57 42.53 4.08
CA GLY A 150 -32.54 43.04 3.17
C GLY A 150 -32.14 42.05 2.06
N ALA A 151 -32.32 40.75 2.27
CA ALA A 151 -32.05 39.73 1.24
C ALA A 151 -32.98 39.88 0.01
N LEU A 152 -34.23 40.27 0.25
CA LEU A 152 -35.23 40.53 -0.80
C LEU A 152 -34.88 41.76 -1.65
N ALA A 153 -34.35 42.82 -1.02
CA ALA A 153 -33.92 44.02 -1.72
C ALA A 153 -32.66 43.77 -2.58
N LEU A 154 -31.71 42.97 -2.08
CA LEU A 154 -30.50 42.62 -2.82
C LEU A 154 -30.80 41.69 -4.01
N ALA A 155 -31.72 40.73 -3.84
CA ALA A 155 -32.18 39.85 -4.92
C ALA A 155 -32.88 40.64 -6.04
N ALA A 156 -33.71 41.62 -5.69
CA ALA A 156 -34.36 42.51 -6.65
C ALA A 156 -33.34 43.38 -7.41
N ALA A 157 -32.32 43.89 -6.72
CA ALA A 157 -31.26 44.69 -7.32
C ALA A 157 -30.37 43.88 -8.29
N LEU A 158 -30.00 42.65 -7.90
CA LEU A 158 -29.21 41.73 -8.75
C LEU A 158 -29.99 41.26 -9.99
N ALA A 159 -31.30 41.00 -9.85
CA ALA A 159 -32.17 40.68 -10.96
C ALA A 159 -32.29 41.86 -11.96
N GLY A 160 -32.32 43.10 -11.46
CA GLY A 160 -32.33 44.31 -12.29
C GLY A 160 -31.01 44.57 -13.03
N ALA A 161 -29.87 44.32 -12.38
CA ALA A 161 -28.55 44.60 -12.96
C ALA A 161 -28.13 43.59 -14.06
N LEU A 162 -28.62 42.34 -14.02
CA LEU A 162 -28.17 41.26 -14.91
C LEU A 162 -29.06 41.05 -16.15
N ALA A 163 -30.17 41.77 -16.29
CA ALA A 163 -31.07 41.71 -17.44
C ALA A 163 -30.49 42.34 -18.74
N GLY A 164 -29.30 42.95 -18.70
CA GLY A 164 -28.72 43.72 -19.80
C GLY A 164 -27.89 42.97 -20.86
N ALA A 165 -27.65 41.66 -20.75
CA ALA A 165 -26.78 40.92 -21.68
C ALA A 165 -27.46 39.66 -22.25
N GLY A 166 -27.86 39.70 -23.52
CA GLY A 166 -28.75 38.71 -24.16
C GLY A 166 -28.25 37.25 -24.26
N ALA A 167 -26.98 36.95 -24.01
CA ALA A 167 -26.48 35.57 -23.94
C ALA A 167 -26.57 34.97 -22.52
N LEU A 168 -26.87 35.80 -21.51
CA LEU A 168 -27.06 35.39 -20.12
C LEU A 168 -28.47 34.84 -19.87
N ALA A 169 -29.41 34.94 -20.81
CA ALA A 169 -30.84 34.67 -20.56
C ALA A 169 -31.16 33.21 -20.20
N VAL A 170 -30.44 32.21 -20.75
CA VAL A 170 -30.65 30.80 -20.42
C VAL A 170 -30.04 30.45 -19.06
N ALA A 171 -28.85 30.98 -18.75
CA ALA A 171 -28.26 30.86 -17.42
C ALA A 171 -29.11 31.59 -16.37
N VAL A 172 -29.67 32.75 -16.71
CA VAL A 172 -30.57 33.56 -15.86
C VAL A 172 -31.92 32.89 -15.67
N ALA A 173 -32.47 32.17 -16.66
CA ALA A 173 -33.71 31.41 -16.50
C ALA A 173 -33.52 30.19 -15.58
N VAL A 174 -32.40 29.47 -15.71
CA VAL A 174 -32.06 28.35 -14.81
C VAL A 174 -31.73 28.86 -13.41
N VAL A 175 -30.98 29.95 -13.27
CA VAL A 175 -30.66 30.59 -11.99
C VAL A 175 -31.92 31.19 -11.35
N GLY A 176 -32.79 31.84 -12.11
CA GLY A 176 -34.05 32.40 -11.63
C GLY A 176 -35.05 31.32 -11.22
N ALA A 177 -35.07 30.17 -11.90
CA ALA A 177 -35.88 29.01 -11.52
C ALA A 177 -35.33 28.31 -10.28
N VAL A 178 -34.00 28.16 -10.13
CA VAL A 178 -33.36 27.55 -8.96
C VAL A 178 -33.44 28.46 -7.73
N VAL A 179 -33.27 29.76 -7.90
CA VAL A 179 -33.40 30.77 -6.83
C VAL A 179 -34.87 31.00 -6.48
N GLY A 180 -35.77 31.02 -7.48
CA GLY A 180 -37.22 31.15 -7.27
C GLY A 180 -37.84 29.92 -6.59
N ALA A 181 -37.47 28.71 -7.02
CA ALA A 181 -37.90 27.48 -6.36
C ALA A 181 -37.28 27.32 -4.96
N GLY A 182 -36.02 27.75 -4.79
CA GLY A 182 -35.35 27.80 -3.50
C GLY A 182 -36.02 28.78 -2.52
N ALA A 183 -36.37 29.97 -2.98
CA ALA A 183 -37.02 30.99 -2.15
C ALA A 183 -38.45 30.58 -1.73
N VAL A 184 -39.20 29.90 -2.61
CA VAL A 184 -40.55 29.41 -2.29
C VAL A 184 -40.51 28.17 -1.38
N ALA A 185 -39.50 27.30 -1.51
CA ALA A 185 -39.30 26.17 -0.61
C ALA A 185 -38.81 26.59 0.79
N VAL A 186 -37.95 27.60 0.88
CA VAL A 186 -37.44 28.16 2.15
C VAL A 186 -38.55 28.89 2.94
N ALA A 187 -39.55 29.45 2.25
CA ALA A 187 -40.68 30.11 2.89
C ALA A 187 -41.73 29.13 3.46
N GLY A 188 -41.78 27.87 3.00
CA GLY A 188 -42.85 26.93 3.33
C GLY A 188 -42.51 25.83 4.35
N ALA A 189 -41.25 25.42 4.48
CA ALA A 189 -40.87 24.38 5.44
C ALA A 189 -39.40 24.53 5.86
N GLY A 190 -39.17 24.99 7.10
CA GLY A 190 -37.89 24.91 7.81
C GLY A 190 -36.70 25.51 7.06
N ALA A 191 -36.51 26.84 7.18
CA ALA A 191 -35.44 27.60 6.54
C ALA A 191 -33.99 27.06 6.74
N GLY A 192 -33.76 26.14 7.68
CA GLY A 192 -32.46 25.49 7.87
C GLY A 192 -32.13 24.36 6.87
N ALA A 193 -33.10 23.51 6.49
CA ALA A 193 -32.80 22.29 5.74
C ALA A 193 -32.51 22.55 4.25
N GLY A 194 -33.25 23.48 3.63
CA GLY A 194 -33.07 23.85 2.22
C GLY A 194 -31.73 24.55 1.94
N ALA A 195 -31.26 25.39 2.86
CA ALA A 195 -29.97 26.08 2.75
C ALA A 195 -28.80 25.08 2.84
N VAL A 196 -28.90 24.07 3.70
CA VAL A 196 -27.87 23.02 3.85
C VAL A 196 -27.70 22.20 2.57
N LEU A 197 -28.80 21.82 1.90
CA LEU A 197 -28.75 21.05 0.66
C LEU A 197 -28.12 21.83 -0.49
N LEU A 198 -28.42 23.14 -0.60
CA LEU A 198 -27.81 24.00 -1.63
C LEU A 198 -26.31 24.25 -1.38
N GLY A 199 -25.88 24.28 -0.11
CA GLY A 199 -24.47 24.41 0.27
C GLY A 199 -23.65 23.12 0.15
N LEU A 200 -24.30 21.96 -0.02
CA LEU A 200 -23.66 20.65 0.00
C LEU A 200 -22.49 20.51 -1.01
N PRO A 201 -22.62 20.91 -2.29
CA PRO A 201 -21.50 20.83 -3.24
C PRO A 201 -20.29 21.66 -2.80
N PHE A 202 -20.53 22.81 -2.18
CA PHE A 202 -19.48 23.67 -1.63
C PHE A 202 -18.75 22.97 -0.48
N TRP A 203 -19.49 22.42 0.49
CA TRP A 203 -18.91 21.72 1.64
C TRP A 203 -18.12 20.47 1.23
N VAL A 204 -18.64 19.68 0.30
CA VAL A 204 -17.93 18.52 -0.27
C VAL A 204 -16.61 18.94 -0.92
N SER A 205 -16.64 20.03 -1.71
CA SER A 205 -15.46 20.55 -2.39
C SER A 205 -14.42 21.09 -1.40
N LEU A 206 -14.87 21.84 -0.39
CA LEU A 206 -14.01 22.36 0.68
C LEU A 206 -13.35 21.22 1.45
N ALA A 207 -14.14 20.22 1.83
CA ALA A 207 -13.66 19.05 2.55
C ALA A 207 -12.63 18.26 1.75
N ALA A 208 -12.88 18.04 0.46
CA ALA A 208 -11.91 17.41 -0.44
C ALA A 208 -10.63 18.25 -0.58
N GLY A 209 -10.75 19.58 -0.65
CA GLY A 209 -9.61 20.50 -0.70
C GLY A 209 -8.74 20.43 0.55
N ILE A 210 -9.35 20.45 1.74
CA ILE A 210 -8.65 20.28 3.03
C ILE A 210 -7.94 18.93 3.07
N TRP A 211 -8.63 17.85 2.65
CA TRP A 211 -8.07 16.51 2.59
C TRP A 211 -6.85 16.44 1.65
N LEU A 212 -6.97 16.93 0.42
CA LEU A 212 -5.88 16.96 -0.58
C LEU A 212 -4.66 17.75 -0.07
N ARG A 213 -4.91 18.91 0.57
CA ARG A 213 -3.85 19.73 1.15
C ARG A 213 -3.14 19.00 2.29
N SER A 214 -3.90 18.32 3.16
CA SER A 214 -3.33 17.49 4.24
C SER A 214 -2.42 16.39 3.68
N LEU A 215 -2.82 15.75 2.57
CA LEU A 215 -2.04 14.74 1.87
C LEU A 215 -0.75 15.34 1.29
N GLY A 216 -0.84 16.48 0.60
CA GLY A 216 0.30 17.20 0.06
C GLY A 216 1.32 17.58 1.14
N MET A 217 0.86 18.08 2.28
CA MET A 217 1.73 18.41 3.41
C MET A 217 2.46 17.18 3.96
N ARG A 218 1.80 16.02 4.05
CA ARG A 218 2.44 14.77 4.50
C ARG A 218 3.53 14.30 3.55
N ILE A 219 3.24 14.33 2.24
CA ILE A 219 4.19 13.93 1.20
C ILE A 219 5.42 14.82 1.27
N LEU A 220 5.22 16.15 1.24
CA LEU A 220 6.30 17.12 1.33
C LEU A 220 7.11 16.93 2.61
N ALA A 221 6.47 16.90 3.78
CA ALA A 221 7.17 16.74 5.05
C ALA A 221 8.00 15.46 5.11
N THR A 222 7.52 14.38 4.48
CA THR A 222 8.26 13.11 4.38
C THR A 222 9.47 13.23 3.45
N LEU A 223 9.34 13.93 2.33
CA LEU A 223 10.43 14.22 1.39
C LEU A 223 11.54 15.09 1.99
N PHE A 224 11.26 15.89 3.03
CA PHE A 224 12.29 16.65 3.77
C PHE A 224 13.13 15.77 4.71
N HIS A 225 12.69 14.55 5.02
CA HIS A 225 13.38 13.65 5.94
C HIS A 225 13.55 12.20 5.40
N PRO A 226 14.04 12.01 4.15
CA PRO A 226 13.99 10.72 3.48
C PRO A 226 14.86 9.66 4.18
N VAL A 227 16.06 10.04 4.62
CA VAL A 227 16.99 9.11 5.30
C VAL A 227 16.43 8.63 6.64
N ARG A 228 15.79 9.53 7.42
CA ARG A 228 15.14 9.15 8.69
C ARG A 228 13.93 8.28 8.42
N GLY A 229 13.18 8.60 7.37
CA GLY A 229 12.07 7.78 6.87
C GLY A 229 12.47 6.35 6.53
N ILE A 230 13.55 6.17 5.78
CA ILE A 230 14.07 4.83 5.41
C ILE A 230 14.42 4.03 6.67
N LYS A 231 15.00 4.67 7.70
CA LYS A 231 15.34 4.02 8.97
C LYS A 231 14.10 3.59 9.77
N GLU A 232 13.03 4.38 9.70
CA GLU A 232 11.76 4.11 10.41
C GLU A 232 10.81 3.19 9.62
N LEU A 233 11.04 2.99 8.31
CA LEU A 233 10.19 2.23 7.41
C LEU A 233 9.78 0.86 7.97
N PRO A 234 10.70 0.03 8.50
CA PRO A 234 10.30 -1.24 9.08
C PRO A 234 9.40 -1.16 10.30
N ALA A 235 9.66 -0.20 11.17
CA ALA A 235 8.88 0.00 12.38
C ALA A 235 7.47 0.48 12.02
N ASN A 236 7.38 1.40 11.06
CA ASN A 236 6.11 1.91 10.52
C ASN A 236 5.31 0.83 9.82
N TRP A 237 5.95 0.02 8.99
CA TRP A 237 5.29 -1.08 8.30
C TRP A 237 4.77 -2.12 9.29
N ARG A 238 5.59 -2.52 10.26
CA ARG A 238 5.17 -3.43 11.32
C ARG A 238 3.99 -2.86 12.11
N ARG A 239 4.05 -1.56 12.47
CA ARG A 239 2.96 -0.87 13.16
C ARG A 239 1.69 -0.87 12.33
N MET A 240 1.80 -0.60 11.02
CA MET A 240 0.67 -0.57 10.10
C MET A 240 -0.02 -1.92 9.95
N LEU A 241 0.75 -3.00 9.85
CA LEU A 241 0.18 -4.34 9.64
C LEU A 241 -0.26 -5.01 10.93
N LEU A 242 0.54 -4.91 11.98
CA LEU A 242 0.35 -5.73 13.17
C LEU A 242 -0.32 -4.97 14.31
N ALA A 243 -0.11 -3.66 14.43
CA ALA A 243 -0.59 -2.90 15.60
C ALA A 243 -1.81 -2.01 15.29
N MET A 244 -1.95 -1.55 14.04
CA MET A 244 -2.99 -0.62 13.62
C MET A 244 -4.14 -1.37 12.93
N ASP A 245 -5.29 -1.40 13.58
CA ASP A 245 -6.54 -1.96 13.05
C ASP A 245 -7.58 -0.86 12.77
N SER A 246 -8.74 -1.22 12.22
CA SER A 246 -9.84 -0.30 11.93
C SER A 246 -10.39 0.44 13.14
N ALA A 247 -10.22 -0.08 14.36
CA ALA A 247 -10.60 0.63 15.58
C ALA A 247 -9.71 1.84 15.87
N HIS A 248 -8.49 1.89 15.32
CA HIS A 248 -7.68 3.10 15.36
C HIS A 248 -8.11 4.08 14.27
N ALA A 249 -8.91 5.08 14.62
CA ALA A 249 -9.43 6.06 13.67
C ALA A 249 -8.32 6.66 12.78
N PRO A 250 -8.53 6.77 11.46
CA PRO A 250 -7.61 7.50 10.60
C PRO A 250 -7.60 8.99 11.00
N GLU A 251 -6.44 9.60 10.97
CA GLU A 251 -6.29 11.04 11.16
C GLU A 251 -6.01 11.71 9.80
N LEU A 252 -6.38 12.98 9.64
CA LEU A 252 -6.05 13.81 8.46
C LEU A 252 -4.57 14.17 8.38
N VAL A 253 -3.89 14.30 9.52
CA VAL A 253 -2.42 14.32 9.65
C VAL A 253 -2.07 13.51 10.90
N PRO A 254 -1.12 12.55 10.85
CA PRO A 254 -0.83 11.74 12.04
C PRO A 254 -0.32 12.63 13.18
N GLY A 255 -0.89 12.50 14.38
CA GLY A 255 -0.63 13.34 15.54
C GLY A 255 -1.42 14.66 15.59
N LEU A 256 -2.36 14.89 14.66
CA LEU A 256 -3.18 16.11 14.62
C LEU A 256 -4.18 16.19 15.78
N SER A 257 -4.73 15.04 16.20
CA SER A 257 -5.70 14.94 17.31
C SER A 257 -5.19 15.56 18.61
N ALA A 258 -3.88 15.50 18.87
CA ALA A 258 -3.25 16.12 20.03
C ALA A 258 -3.18 17.66 19.99
N LYS A 259 -3.50 18.29 18.85
CA LYS A 259 -3.42 19.73 18.65
C LYS A 259 -4.76 20.36 18.30
N ILE A 260 -5.60 19.66 17.55
CA ILE A 260 -6.92 20.12 17.10
C ILE A 260 -7.88 18.93 17.22
N GLU A 261 -8.56 18.85 18.36
CA GLU A 261 -9.45 17.72 18.68
C GLU A 261 -10.66 17.64 17.74
N GLY A 262 -11.20 18.78 17.31
CA GLY A 262 -12.34 18.86 16.37
C GLY A 262 -12.06 18.32 14.95
N LEU A 263 -10.80 18.06 14.60
CA LEU A 263 -10.44 17.40 13.33
C LEU A 263 -10.14 15.91 13.47
N SER A 264 -10.31 15.36 14.67
CA SER A 264 -10.26 13.92 14.92
C SER A 264 -11.64 13.30 14.72
N LEU A 265 -11.71 12.03 14.33
CA LEU A 265 -12.99 11.34 14.20
C LEU A 265 -13.80 11.35 15.52
N PRO A 266 -13.21 11.11 16.72
CA PRO A 266 -13.93 11.24 17.98
C PRO A 266 -14.48 12.65 18.21
N GLY A 267 -13.67 13.68 18.01
CA GLY A 267 -14.12 15.08 18.15
C GLY A 267 -15.26 15.40 17.19
N PHE A 268 -15.14 14.96 15.93
CA PHE A 268 -16.20 15.16 14.93
C PHE A 268 -17.50 14.42 15.29
N VAL A 269 -17.41 13.22 15.87
CA VAL A 269 -18.58 12.48 16.37
C VAL A 269 -19.20 13.16 17.59
N GLU A 270 -18.40 13.79 18.45
CA GLU A 270 -18.88 14.58 19.58
C GLU A 270 -19.58 15.86 19.12
N ASP A 271 -18.98 16.57 18.15
CA ASP A 271 -19.57 17.75 17.50
C ASP A 271 -20.91 17.40 16.84
N ILE A 272 -21.01 16.25 16.16
CA ILE A 272 -22.29 15.74 15.62
C ILE A 272 -23.33 15.52 16.72
N ARG A 273 -22.92 14.96 17.87
CA ARG A 273 -23.85 14.70 18.97
C ARG A 273 -24.34 16.00 19.60
N ALA A 274 -23.48 16.99 19.73
CA ALA A 274 -23.80 18.29 20.31
C ALA A 274 -24.56 19.23 19.34
N GLY A 275 -24.30 19.11 18.04
CA GLY A 275 -24.80 20.00 17.00
C GLY A 275 -26.27 19.82 16.64
N ASP A 276 -26.78 20.80 15.89
CA ASP A 276 -28.16 20.79 15.38
C ASP A 276 -28.36 19.77 14.23
N TRP A 277 -29.60 19.59 13.76
CA TRP A 277 -29.90 18.64 12.68
C TRP A 277 -29.19 18.96 11.36
N GLY A 278 -28.95 20.24 11.05
CA GLY A 278 -28.26 20.67 9.84
C GLY A 278 -26.78 20.34 9.88
N GLU A 279 -26.13 20.68 11.00
CA GLU A 279 -24.73 20.36 11.29
C GLU A 279 -24.48 18.84 11.27
N ARG A 280 -25.39 18.06 11.88
CA ARG A 280 -25.35 16.59 11.83
C ARG A 280 -25.36 16.06 10.40
N LEU A 281 -26.25 16.59 9.56
CA LEU A 281 -26.37 16.14 8.18
C LEU A 281 -25.11 16.49 7.36
N VAL A 282 -24.58 17.70 7.51
CA VAL A 282 -23.31 18.09 6.87
C VAL A 282 -22.19 17.17 7.34
N ALA A 283 -22.04 16.99 8.64
CA ALA A 283 -20.95 16.22 9.21
C ALA A 283 -21.00 14.72 8.82
N ILE A 284 -22.19 14.10 8.76
CA ILE A 284 -22.35 12.73 8.24
C ILE A 284 -21.84 12.60 6.80
N LEU A 285 -22.00 13.64 5.98
CA LEU A 285 -21.49 13.66 4.60
C LEU A 285 -19.99 13.93 4.53
N LEU A 286 -19.43 14.71 5.46
CA LEU A 286 -18.01 15.04 5.50
C LEU A 286 -17.13 13.89 6.04
N ILE A 287 -17.64 13.11 7.00
CA ILE A 287 -16.92 11.95 7.58
C ILE A 287 -16.36 11.01 6.50
N PRO A 288 -17.15 10.49 5.55
CA PRO A 288 -16.63 9.57 4.55
C PRO A 288 -15.58 10.27 3.68
N ILE A 289 -15.73 11.55 3.33
CA ILE A 289 -14.75 12.28 2.50
C ILE A 289 -13.40 12.38 3.21
N TRP A 290 -13.37 12.67 4.50
CA TRP A 290 -12.12 12.85 5.25
C TRP A 290 -11.47 11.54 5.69
N PHE A 291 -12.27 10.57 6.13
CA PHE A 291 -11.76 9.40 6.83
C PHE A 291 -11.79 8.12 6.00
N LEU A 292 -12.75 7.96 5.07
CA LEU A 292 -12.84 6.76 4.23
C LEU A 292 -11.61 6.57 3.33
N PRO A 293 -11.07 7.61 2.65
CA PRO A 293 -9.83 7.46 1.90
C PRO A 293 -8.68 6.97 2.78
N GLY A 294 -8.59 7.45 4.03
CA GLY A 294 -7.58 6.99 4.99
C GLY A 294 -7.72 5.52 5.37
N LEU A 295 -8.95 5.04 5.55
CA LEU A 295 -9.25 3.63 5.84
C LEU A 295 -8.98 2.72 4.64
N LEU A 296 -9.53 3.05 3.47
CA LEU A 296 -9.32 2.30 2.23
C LEU A 296 -7.84 2.23 1.89
N TYR A 297 -7.14 3.36 2.05
CA TYR A 297 -5.71 3.40 1.83
C TYR A 297 -4.94 2.55 2.85
N ARG A 298 -5.32 2.52 4.13
CA ARG A 298 -4.73 1.62 5.12
C ARG A 298 -4.88 0.15 4.71
N TRP A 299 -6.06 -0.24 4.22
CA TRP A 299 -6.30 -1.57 3.68
C TRP A 299 -5.45 -1.85 2.44
N SER A 300 -5.32 -0.86 1.57
CA SER A 300 -4.40 -0.90 0.42
C SER A 300 -2.96 -1.16 0.85
N LEU A 301 -2.47 -0.50 1.90
CA LEU A 301 -1.12 -0.77 2.42
C LEU A 301 -1.03 -2.20 2.98
N LYS A 302 -2.06 -2.66 3.67
CA LYS A 302 -2.09 -4.02 4.23
C LYS A 302 -2.00 -5.08 3.15
N SER A 303 -2.66 -4.88 2.01
CA SER A 303 -2.58 -5.82 0.90
C SER A 303 -1.19 -5.88 0.26
N THR A 304 -0.35 -4.84 0.38
CA THR A 304 1.04 -4.87 -0.11
C THR A 304 2.00 -5.66 0.79
N CYS A 305 1.52 -6.28 1.88
CA CYS A 305 2.38 -6.97 2.83
C CYS A 305 3.16 -8.11 2.19
N TRP A 306 2.61 -8.85 1.22
CA TRP A 306 3.28 -9.96 0.56
C TRP A 306 4.55 -9.52 -0.20
N LEU A 307 4.56 -8.29 -0.73
CA LEU A 307 5.70 -7.72 -1.42
C LEU A 307 6.74 -7.13 -0.45
N TYR A 308 6.27 -6.35 0.53
CA TYR A 308 7.17 -5.65 1.45
C TYR A 308 7.69 -6.51 2.59
N LEU A 309 6.98 -7.57 2.99
CA LEU A 309 7.39 -8.44 4.09
C LEU A 309 8.76 -9.07 3.80
N PRO A 310 9.03 -9.66 2.62
CA PRO A 310 10.37 -10.10 2.25
C PRO A 310 11.40 -8.97 2.32
N LEU A 311 11.12 -7.82 1.69
CA LEU A 311 12.07 -6.71 1.61
C LEU A 311 12.45 -6.16 3.00
N ILE A 312 11.47 -6.01 3.89
CA ILE A 312 11.68 -5.48 5.23
C ILE A 312 12.34 -6.51 6.14
N TYR A 313 12.01 -7.79 5.95
CA TYR A 313 12.72 -8.89 6.61
C TYR A 313 14.22 -8.85 6.26
N LEU A 314 14.54 -8.60 4.98
CA LEU A 314 15.91 -8.51 4.48
C LEU A 314 16.64 -7.26 4.94
N GLY A 315 15.95 -6.12 4.99
CA GLY A 315 16.47 -4.87 5.57
C GLY A 315 16.76 -4.95 7.08
N GLY A 316 16.47 -6.09 7.73
CA GLY A 316 16.69 -6.29 9.16
C GLY A 316 15.67 -5.61 10.07
N GLY A 317 14.63 -5.06 9.46
CA GLY A 317 13.71 -4.16 10.08
C GLY A 317 12.71 -4.78 11.06
N LEU A 318 12.56 -6.11 11.02
CA LEU A 318 11.72 -6.84 11.97
C LEU A 318 12.42 -7.11 13.32
N ARG A 319 13.72 -6.84 13.46
CA ARG A 319 14.45 -7.08 14.72
C ARG A 319 14.70 -5.81 15.53
N ARG A 320 14.42 -5.93 16.83
CA ARG A 320 14.66 -4.92 17.87
C ARG A 320 16.12 -4.44 17.83
N ARG A 321 16.29 -3.11 17.85
CA ARG A 321 17.55 -2.43 18.19
C ARG A 321 18.10 -3.05 19.48
N GLY A 322 19.36 -3.51 19.44
CA GLY A 322 20.05 -4.14 20.57
C GLY A 322 19.34 -5.40 21.05
N LEU A 323 19.69 -6.57 20.47
CA LEU A 323 19.27 -7.81 21.12
C LEU A 323 19.89 -7.82 22.52
N THR A 324 19.03 -7.97 23.54
CA THR A 324 19.48 -8.25 24.90
C THR A 324 20.40 -9.47 24.89
N PRO A 325 21.32 -9.60 25.86
CA PRO A 325 22.15 -10.80 26.02
C PRO A 325 21.36 -12.10 25.84
N GLU A 326 20.19 -12.18 26.48
CA GLU A 326 19.24 -13.29 26.35
C GLU A 326 18.73 -13.47 24.91
N GLY A 327 18.34 -12.38 24.24
CA GLY A 327 17.87 -12.43 22.85
C GLY A 327 18.94 -12.94 21.90
N LYS A 328 20.22 -12.60 22.13
CA LYS A 328 21.35 -13.13 21.36
C LYS A 328 21.49 -14.65 21.59
N GLY A 329 21.38 -15.11 22.83
CA GLY A 329 21.39 -16.53 23.17
C GLY A 329 20.24 -17.30 22.51
N LEU A 330 19.01 -16.78 22.63
CA LEU A 330 17.82 -17.36 22.00
C LEU A 330 17.93 -17.44 20.48
N LEU A 331 18.58 -16.46 19.83
CA LEU A 331 18.86 -16.52 18.41
C LEU A 331 19.78 -17.70 18.06
N VAL A 332 20.91 -17.83 18.76
CA VAL A 332 21.89 -18.89 18.50
C VAL A 332 21.27 -20.26 18.78
N MET A 333 20.55 -20.41 19.90
CA MET A 333 19.80 -21.62 20.21
C MET A 333 18.73 -21.92 19.17
N GLY A 334 17.97 -20.92 18.74
CA GLY A 334 16.92 -21.08 17.73
C GLY A 334 17.49 -21.55 16.40
N LEU A 335 18.60 -20.95 15.93
CA LEU A 335 19.25 -21.39 14.70
C LEU A 335 19.85 -22.80 14.79
N HIS A 336 20.30 -23.21 15.98
CA HIS A 336 20.94 -24.50 16.19
C HIS A 336 19.96 -25.65 16.48
N LYS A 337 18.97 -25.44 17.37
CA LYS A 337 18.07 -26.49 17.91
C LYS A 337 16.62 -26.43 17.42
N SER A 338 16.19 -25.39 16.70
CA SER A 338 14.78 -25.27 16.29
C SER A 338 14.37 -26.37 15.31
N HIS A 339 13.21 -26.98 15.53
CA HIS A 339 12.59 -27.94 14.60
C HIS A 339 12.38 -27.35 13.20
N VAL A 340 12.04 -26.06 13.11
CA VAL A 340 11.87 -25.36 11.82
C VAL A 340 13.19 -25.30 11.06
N GLU A 341 14.30 -25.07 11.75
CA GLU A 341 15.63 -25.11 11.14
C GLU A 341 16.06 -26.53 10.81
N GLY A 342 15.65 -27.52 11.60
CA GLY A 342 15.79 -28.94 11.27
C GLY A 342 15.11 -29.29 9.93
N LEU A 343 13.86 -28.87 9.74
CA LEU A 343 13.14 -29.05 8.49
C LEU A 343 13.85 -28.34 7.32
N ARG A 344 14.32 -27.10 7.51
CA ARG A 344 15.09 -26.37 6.49
C ARG A 344 16.36 -27.10 6.08
N ARG A 345 17.08 -27.71 7.03
CA ARG A 345 18.27 -28.54 6.74
C ARG A 345 17.89 -29.81 5.98
N ALA A 346 16.79 -30.47 6.35
CA ALA A 346 16.29 -31.64 5.63
C ALA A 346 15.92 -31.28 4.18
N LEU A 347 15.27 -30.14 3.96
CA LEU A 347 14.98 -29.63 2.62
C LEU A 347 16.26 -29.30 1.84
N ALA A 348 17.23 -28.62 2.46
CA ALA A 348 18.53 -28.33 1.83
C ALA A 348 19.30 -29.62 1.47
N MET A 349 19.21 -30.65 2.30
CA MET A 349 19.73 -31.98 2.00
C MET A 349 18.99 -32.62 0.83
N GLY A 350 17.65 -32.52 0.80
CA GLY A 350 16.85 -32.97 -0.34
C GLY A 350 17.26 -32.31 -1.64
N VAL A 351 17.52 -30.99 -1.64
CA VAL A 351 18.03 -30.25 -2.81
C VAL A 351 19.42 -30.76 -3.22
N ALA A 352 20.33 -30.98 -2.27
CA ALA A 352 21.67 -31.49 -2.57
C ALA A 352 21.64 -32.92 -3.12
N VAL A 353 20.80 -33.78 -2.55
CA VAL A 353 20.59 -35.16 -3.04
C VAL A 353 19.96 -35.15 -4.43
N SER A 354 18.94 -34.31 -4.65
CA SER A 354 18.31 -34.13 -5.96
C SER A 354 19.34 -33.67 -6.99
N LEU A 355 20.18 -32.67 -6.65
CA LEU A 355 21.27 -32.19 -7.51
C LEU A 355 22.19 -33.33 -7.95
N VAL A 356 22.65 -34.16 -7.01
CA VAL A 356 23.55 -35.28 -7.29
C VAL A 356 22.85 -36.33 -8.16
N ILE A 357 21.64 -36.73 -7.78
CA ILE A 357 20.89 -37.77 -8.50
C ILE A 357 20.57 -37.31 -9.92
N THR A 358 20.01 -36.11 -10.11
CA THR A 358 19.63 -35.66 -11.45
C THR A 358 20.85 -35.42 -12.34
N THR A 359 21.95 -34.88 -11.79
CA THR A 359 23.20 -34.73 -12.54
C THR A 359 23.77 -36.08 -12.94
N ALA A 360 23.77 -37.07 -12.03
CA ALA A 360 24.24 -38.42 -12.30
C ALA A 360 23.40 -39.12 -13.37
N VAL A 361 22.07 -39.02 -13.30
CA VAL A 361 21.13 -39.61 -14.28
C VAL A 361 21.32 -38.99 -15.67
N HIS A 362 21.66 -37.70 -15.75
CA HIS A 362 21.87 -37.01 -17.04
C HIS A 362 23.26 -37.25 -17.64
N TYR A 363 24.18 -37.82 -16.86
CA TYR A 363 25.50 -38.17 -17.35
C TYR A 363 25.44 -39.51 -18.07
N SER A 364 25.34 -39.47 -19.41
CA SER A 364 25.16 -40.65 -20.28
C SER A 364 26.03 -41.87 -19.92
N PRO A 365 27.35 -41.74 -19.64
CA PRO A 365 28.17 -42.90 -19.25
C PRO A 365 27.71 -43.57 -17.95
N LEU A 366 27.23 -42.77 -17.00
CA LEU A 366 26.81 -43.23 -15.68
C LEU A 366 25.36 -43.72 -15.70
N GLN A 367 24.51 -43.17 -16.57
CA GLN A 367 23.17 -43.70 -16.83
C GLN A 367 23.24 -45.17 -17.28
N ALA A 368 24.06 -45.47 -18.30
CA ALA A 368 24.21 -46.85 -18.78
C ALA A 368 24.73 -47.81 -17.69
N ALA A 369 25.69 -47.34 -16.87
CA ALA A 369 26.22 -48.11 -15.76
C ALA A 369 25.18 -48.32 -14.63
N ILE A 370 24.35 -47.31 -14.34
CA ILE A 370 23.24 -47.40 -13.39
C ILE A 370 22.19 -48.40 -13.88
N GLU A 371 21.76 -48.31 -15.13
CA GLU A 371 20.76 -49.22 -15.72
C GLU A 371 21.25 -50.68 -15.67
N GLN A 372 22.51 -50.91 -16.05
CA GLN A 372 23.13 -52.25 -16.00
C GLN A 372 23.27 -52.78 -14.57
N SER A 373 23.64 -51.93 -13.61
CA SER A 373 23.80 -52.31 -12.21
C SER A 373 22.43 -52.59 -11.56
N LEU A 374 21.44 -51.73 -11.79
CA LEU A 374 20.11 -51.84 -11.20
C LEU A 374 19.30 -53.02 -11.77
N ALA A 375 19.59 -53.46 -13.00
CA ALA A 375 19.03 -54.69 -13.55
C ALA A 375 19.36 -55.94 -12.72
N GLN A 376 20.43 -55.90 -11.90
CA GLN A 376 20.90 -57.02 -11.09
C GLN A 376 20.37 -57.00 -9.63
N PHE A 377 19.71 -55.93 -9.18
CA PHE A 377 19.28 -55.76 -7.79
C PHE A 377 17.78 -56.12 -7.53
N PRO A 378 17.42 -56.45 -6.28
CA PRO A 378 16.05 -56.87 -5.91
C PRO A 378 14.98 -55.78 -6.08
N ALA A 379 13.71 -56.20 -6.07
CA ALA A 379 12.53 -55.40 -6.41
C ALA A 379 12.41 -54.03 -5.71
N ALA A 380 12.98 -53.86 -4.51
CA ALA A 380 12.99 -52.58 -3.80
C ALA A 380 13.74 -51.47 -4.57
N LEU A 381 14.77 -51.80 -5.34
CA LEU A 381 15.49 -50.84 -6.20
C LEU A 381 14.77 -50.57 -7.53
N LYS A 382 13.87 -51.46 -7.96
CA LYS A 382 13.00 -51.22 -9.12
C LYS A 382 11.99 -50.09 -8.86
N PHE A 383 11.59 -49.88 -7.61
CA PHE A 383 10.81 -48.70 -7.22
C PHE A 383 11.56 -47.40 -7.51
N LEU A 384 12.89 -47.40 -7.34
CA LEU A 384 13.75 -46.24 -7.61
C LEU A 384 13.84 -45.96 -9.12
N LEU A 385 13.92 -46.99 -9.96
CA LEU A 385 13.81 -46.87 -11.42
C LEU A 385 12.43 -46.37 -11.85
N TRP A 386 11.35 -46.89 -11.25
CA TRP A 386 10.00 -46.40 -11.51
C TRP A 386 9.86 -44.94 -11.11
N LEU A 387 10.41 -44.52 -9.96
CA LEU A 387 10.39 -43.13 -9.51
C LEU A 387 11.18 -42.23 -10.46
N VAL A 388 12.39 -42.65 -10.88
CA VAL A 388 13.18 -41.91 -11.87
C VAL A 388 12.41 -41.81 -13.18
N GLY A 389 11.86 -42.93 -13.66
CA GLY A 389 11.00 -43.01 -14.85
C GLY A 389 9.81 -42.05 -14.76
N LEU A 390 9.10 -42.04 -13.64
CA LEU A 390 7.98 -41.13 -13.35
C LEU A 390 8.44 -39.66 -13.38
N LEU A 391 9.61 -39.37 -12.80
CA LEU A 391 10.18 -38.02 -12.79
C LEU A 391 10.67 -37.58 -14.19
N THR A 392 11.05 -38.49 -15.07
CA THR A 392 11.45 -38.20 -16.47
C THR A 392 10.31 -38.23 -17.47
N GLU A 393 9.34 -39.15 -17.37
CA GLU A 393 8.26 -39.34 -18.33
C GLU A 393 7.00 -38.54 -17.98
N SER A 394 6.60 -38.50 -16.71
CA SER A 394 5.27 -37.98 -16.30
C SER A 394 5.25 -36.45 -16.10
N ALA A 395 6.41 -35.80 -16.17
CA ALA A 395 6.59 -34.41 -15.80
C ALA A 395 7.53 -33.66 -16.75
N SER A 396 7.53 -33.93 -18.06
CA SER A 396 8.42 -33.23 -19.01
C SER A 396 8.42 -31.71 -18.81
N ASN A 397 7.22 -31.14 -18.61
CA ASN A 397 7.04 -29.69 -18.48
C ASN A 397 7.29 -29.17 -17.07
N LEU A 398 7.38 -30.04 -16.05
CA LEU A 398 7.67 -29.66 -14.66
C LEU A 398 9.05 -30.14 -14.19
N ALA A 399 9.78 -30.86 -15.04
CA ALA A 399 11.06 -31.47 -14.70
C ALA A 399 12.05 -30.42 -14.18
N TYR A 400 12.05 -29.20 -14.73
CA TYR A 400 12.96 -28.12 -14.29
C TYR A 400 12.62 -27.53 -12.91
N LEU A 401 11.61 -28.02 -12.19
CA LEU A 401 11.48 -27.76 -10.76
C LEU A 401 12.57 -28.47 -9.93
N TRP A 402 12.98 -29.67 -10.34
CA TRP A 402 13.91 -30.54 -9.59
C TRP A 402 15.06 -31.12 -10.43
N ARG A 403 15.07 -30.90 -11.74
CA ARG A 403 16.11 -31.34 -12.68
C ARG A 403 17.29 -30.38 -12.65
N PHE A 404 18.36 -30.78 -11.98
CA PHE A 404 19.62 -30.06 -12.03
C PHE A 404 20.57 -30.76 -13.00
N ASN A 405 21.12 -30.01 -13.97
CA ASN A 405 22.19 -30.50 -14.83
C ASN A 405 23.44 -29.64 -14.70
N LEU A 406 24.36 -30.06 -13.81
CA LEU A 406 25.65 -29.38 -13.66
C LEU A 406 26.55 -29.58 -14.89
N ILE A 407 26.36 -30.68 -15.63
CA ILE A 407 27.18 -31.05 -16.79
C ILE A 407 26.61 -30.32 -18.00
N GLY A 408 27.16 -29.14 -18.26
CA GLY A 408 26.65 -28.20 -19.27
C GLY A 408 26.02 -26.94 -18.69
N LEU A 409 25.98 -26.81 -17.35
CA LEU A 409 25.43 -25.66 -16.63
C LEU A 409 23.97 -25.31 -17.02
N ASP A 410 23.21 -26.31 -17.47
CA ASP A 410 21.80 -26.17 -17.82
C ASP A 410 20.95 -26.22 -16.54
N ILE A 411 21.00 -25.11 -15.81
CA ILE A 411 20.32 -24.92 -14.52
C ILE A 411 19.37 -23.76 -14.70
N ALA A 412 18.08 -24.01 -14.49
CA ALA A 412 17.08 -22.96 -14.60
C ALA A 412 17.36 -21.81 -13.62
N PRO A 413 17.08 -20.54 -13.97
CA PRO A 413 17.41 -19.39 -13.15
C PRO A 413 16.92 -19.47 -11.70
N TRP A 414 15.73 -20.03 -11.46
CA TRP A 414 15.21 -20.23 -10.10
C TRP A 414 15.94 -21.32 -9.34
N GLN A 415 16.46 -22.35 -10.01
CA GLN A 415 17.22 -23.42 -9.34
C GLN A 415 18.54 -22.91 -8.76
N TRP A 416 19.18 -21.91 -9.37
CA TRP A 416 20.35 -21.25 -8.77
C TRP A 416 20.04 -20.67 -7.39
N LEU A 417 18.85 -20.09 -7.20
CA LEU A 417 18.41 -19.58 -5.91
C LEU A 417 18.16 -20.72 -4.92
N ASN A 418 17.62 -21.86 -5.38
CA ASN A 418 17.43 -23.03 -4.54
C ASN A 418 18.77 -23.64 -4.09
N LEU A 419 19.74 -23.78 -4.99
CA LEU A 419 21.10 -24.24 -4.72
C LEU A 419 21.83 -23.30 -3.76
N LEU A 420 21.77 -21.99 -4.00
CA LEU A 420 22.35 -20.98 -3.11
C LEU A 420 21.68 -21.01 -1.73
N GLY A 421 20.36 -21.16 -1.67
CA GLY A 421 19.61 -21.31 -0.43
C GLY A 421 20.01 -22.57 0.36
N ALA A 422 20.21 -23.70 -0.31
CA ALA A 422 20.71 -24.93 0.29
C ALA A 422 22.15 -24.76 0.83
N ALA A 423 23.06 -24.20 0.03
CA ALA A 423 24.43 -23.92 0.44
C ALA A 423 24.49 -23.00 1.67
N LEU A 424 23.72 -21.91 1.67
CA LEU A 424 23.62 -21.00 2.82
C LEU A 424 23.04 -21.68 4.05
N THR A 425 22.12 -22.63 3.89
CA THR A 425 21.57 -23.41 5.00
C THR A 425 22.63 -24.29 5.65
N PHE A 426 23.49 -24.94 4.86
CA PHE A 426 24.63 -25.70 5.38
C PHE A 426 25.66 -24.81 6.06
N ILE A 427 26.03 -23.68 5.45
CA ILE A 427 26.95 -22.70 6.04
C ILE A 427 26.40 -22.18 7.38
N LEU A 428 25.11 -21.85 7.43
CA LEU A 428 24.43 -21.43 8.65
C LEU A 428 24.47 -22.52 9.73
N TYR A 429 24.24 -23.78 9.36
CA TYR A 429 24.28 -24.89 10.30
C TYR A 429 25.65 -25.00 10.97
N PHE A 430 26.72 -25.16 10.18
CA PHE A 430 28.09 -25.29 10.70
C PHE A 430 28.54 -24.04 11.46
N TYR A 431 28.20 -22.85 10.96
CA TYR A 431 28.55 -21.60 11.62
C TYR A 431 27.79 -21.42 12.94
N SER A 432 26.49 -21.74 12.99
CA SER A 432 25.69 -21.66 14.21
C SER A 432 26.14 -22.66 15.27
N ASP A 433 26.54 -23.88 14.89
CA ASP A 433 27.13 -24.87 15.79
C ASP A 433 28.43 -24.36 16.41
N ARG A 434 29.34 -23.81 15.59
CA ARG A 434 30.59 -23.19 16.07
C ARG A 434 30.32 -22.06 17.07
N VAL A 435 29.40 -21.16 16.74
CA VAL A 435 29.03 -20.04 17.62
C VAL A 435 28.36 -20.54 18.90
N HIS A 436 27.51 -21.56 18.81
CA HIS A 436 26.86 -22.17 19.97
C HIS A 436 27.87 -22.78 20.93
N ARG A 437 28.82 -23.58 20.44
CA ARG A 437 29.88 -24.17 21.27
C ARG A 437 30.77 -23.12 21.93
N ALA A 438 31.17 -22.09 21.18
CA ALA A 438 31.97 -21.00 21.73
C ALA A 438 31.22 -20.23 22.83
N TRP A 439 29.93 -20.00 22.64
CA TRP A 439 29.08 -19.35 23.63
C TRP A 439 28.83 -20.23 24.86
N GLU A 440 28.59 -21.53 24.69
CA GLU A 440 28.41 -22.48 25.79
C GLU A 440 29.69 -22.58 26.65
N LEU A 441 30.88 -22.54 26.02
CA LEU A 441 32.15 -22.48 26.74
C LEU A 441 32.32 -21.17 27.54
N ALA A 442 31.86 -20.04 26.99
CA ALA A 442 31.88 -18.75 27.68
C ALA A 442 30.86 -18.68 28.83
N GLN A 443 29.75 -19.41 28.74
CA GLN A 443 28.74 -19.47 29.79
C GLN A 443 29.16 -20.25 31.04
N LYS A 444 30.07 -21.21 30.91
CA LYS A 444 30.58 -22.00 32.04
C LYS A 444 31.20 -21.13 33.15
N PRO A 445 32.11 -20.18 32.85
CA PRO A 445 32.64 -19.26 33.86
C PRO A 445 31.72 -18.09 34.18
N ASP A 446 30.88 -17.64 33.23
CA ASP A 446 29.96 -16.52 33.41
C ASP A 446 28.61 -16.82 32.78
N ALA A 447 27.61 -17.16 33.61
CA ALA A 447 26.26 -17.47 33.16
C ALA A 447 25.59 -16.30 32.39
N THR A 448 26.06 -15.07 32.58
CA THR A 448 25.55 -13.88 31.90
C THR A 448 26.24 -13.59 30.56
N ALA A 449 27.26 -14.37 30.19
CA ALA A 449 28.01 -14.21 28.96
C ALA A 449 27.09 -14.31 27.72
N ALA A 450 27.11 -13.25 26.91
CA ALA A 450 26.36 -13.17 25.66
C ALA A 450 27.22 -13.61 24.46
N PRO A 451 26.62 -14.15 23.40
CA PRO A 451 27.31 -14.32 22.13
C PRO A 451 27.85 -12.98 21.62
N SER A 452 29.07 -12.99 21.07
CA SER A 452 29.69 -11.79 20.48
C SER A 452 28.82 -11.18 19.38
N ASP A 453 28.71 -9.85 19.38
CA ASP A 453 27.92 -9.09 18.40
C ASP A 453 28.34 -9.36 16.96
N VAL A 454 29.64 -9.59 16.73
CA VAL A 454 30.17 -9.90 15.39
C VAL A 454 29.60 -11.23 14.88
N HIS A 455 29.54 -12.25 15.72
CA HIS A 455 28.99 -13.57 15.37
C HIS A 455 27.47 -13.50 15.14
N VAL A 456 26.76 -12.78 16.01
CA VAL A 456 25.32 -12.54 15.88
C VAL A 456 25.00 -11.80 14.57
N GLY A 457 25.78 -10.76 14.25
CA GLY A 457 25.63 -10.00 13.00
C GLY A 457 25.84 -10.85 11.75
N ARG A 458 26.84 -11.74 11.75
CA ARG A 458 27.10 -12.67 10.64
C ARG A 458 26.01 -13.72 10.48
N LEU A 459 25.56 -14.35 11.57
CA LEU A 459 24.44 -15.30 11.55
C LEU A 459 23.17 -14.64 11.00
N LEU A 460 22.92 -13.39 11.38
CA LEU A 460 21.82 -12.59 10.87
C LEU A 460 21.91 -12.33 9.37
N MET A 461 23.07 -11.91 8.89
CA MET A 461 23.31 -11.67 7.46
C MET A 461 23.07 -12.94 6.64
N LEU A 462 23.64 -14.07 7.06
CA LEU A 462 23.48 -15.36 6.36
C LEU A 462 22.02 -15.82 6.37
N THR A 463 21.30 -15.67 7.50
CA THR A 463 19.87 -16.00 7.60
C THR A 463 19.03 -15.16 6.64
N ARG A 464 19.36 -13.87 6.50
CA ARG A 464 18.68 -12.97 5.56
C ARG A 464 18.97 -13.36 4.13
N LEU A 465 20.23 -13.61 3.78
CA LEU A 465 20.61 -14.00 2.43
C LEU A 465 19.90 -15.29 2.02
N ARG A 466 19.86 -16.30 2.90
CA ARG A 466 19.09 -17.53 2.66
C ARG A 466 17.61 -17.24 2.41
N ASN A 467 17.00 -16.42 3.26
CA ASN A 467 15.58 -16.12 3.14
C ASN A 467 15.27 -15.27 1.90
N LEU A 468 16.21 -14.44 1.42
CA LEU A 468 16.11 -13.76 0.12
C LEU A 468 16.04 -14.78 -1.00
N CYS A 469 16.93 -15.78 -1.00
CA CYS A 469 16.93 -16.84 -2.00
C CYS A 469 15.58 -17.55 -2.06
N VAL A 470 15.02 -17.93 -0.91
CA VAL A 470 13.69 -18.56 -0.84
C VAL A 470 12.58 -17.63 -1.33
N SER A 471 12.62 -16.36 -0.93
CA SER A 471 11.60 -15.37 -1.30
C SER A 471 11.60 -15.05 -2.80
N LEU A 472 12.77 -15.12 -3.45
CA LEU A 472 12.90 -14.97 -4.91
C LEU A 472 12.60 -16.28 -5.64
N TYR A 473 12.98 -17.42 -5.06
CA TYR A 473 12.75 -18.75 -5.63
C TYR A 473 11.26 -19.05 -5.80
N LEU A 474 10.46 -18.84 -4.74
CA LEU A 474 9.03 -19.18 -4.75
C LEU A 474 8.24 -18.56 -5.91
N PRO A 475 8.27 -17.23 -6.16
CA PRO A 475 7.52 -16.64 -7.26
C PRO A 475 8.04 -17.08 -8.63
N LEU A 476 9.34 -17.29 -8.79
CA LEU A 476 9.90 -17.75 -10.05
C LEU A 476 9.53 -19.21 -10.34
N ALA A 477 9.64 -20.09 -9.35
CA ALA A 477 9.25 -21.50 -9.47
C ALA A 477 7.73 -21.62 -9.69
N PHE A 478 6.92 -20.83 -8.99
CA PHE A 478 5.47 -20.80 -9.20
C PHE A 478 5.09 -20.25 -10.57
N GLY A 479 5.74 -19.17 -11.03
CA GLY A 479 5.56 -18.62 -12.37
C GLY A 479 5.90 -19.64 -13.46
N TYR A 480 6.99 -20.40 -13.28
CA TYR A 480 7.32 -21.51 -14.15
C TYR A 480 6.22 -22.58 -14.17
N VAL A 481 5.74 -23.02 -13.01
CA VAL A 481 4.67 -24.03 -12.90
C VAL A 481 3.40 -23.57 -13.60
N ALA A 482 2.98 -22.32 -13.40
CA ALA A 482 1.79 -21.77 -14.02
C ALA A 482 1.91 -21.80 -15.56
N LEU A 483 3.02 -21.29 -16.10
CA LEU A 483 3.27 -21.25 -17.54
C LEU A 483 3.38 -22.67 -18.14
N ALA A 484 4.04 -23.59 -17.44
CA ALA A 484 4.23 -24.97 -17.86
C ALA A 484 2.93 -25.78 -17.88
N LEU A 485 2.01 -25.51 -16.94
CA LEU A 485 0.72 -26.18 -16.84
C LEU A 485 -0.31 -25.64 -17.84
N GLU A 486 -0.28 -24.34 -18.13
CA GLU A 486 -1.19 -23.73 -19.11
C GLU A 486 -0.80 -24.05 -20.56
N GLY A 487 0.38 -24.63 -20.78
CA GLY A 487 0.87 -24.95 -22.12
C GLY A 487 1.02 -23.70 -23.00
N ILE A 488 1.33 -22.56 -22.38
CA ILE A 488 1.52 -21.30 -23.10
C ILE A 488 2.73 -21.43 -24.02
N ASP A 489 2.51 -21.22 -25.31
CA ASP A 489 3.59 -21.14 -26.29
C ASP A 489 4.54 -19.99 -25.89
N PRO A 490 5.86 -20.24 -25.70
CA PRO A 490 6.84 -19.20 -25.43
C PRO A 490 6.78 -18.04 -26.44
N ALA A 491 6.35 -18.30 -27.69
CA ALA A 491 6.15 -17.27 -28.70
C ALA A 491 5.04 -16.26 -28.34
N ALA A 492 4.11 -16.62 -27.45
CA ALA A 492 3.07 -15.72 -26.95
C ALA A 492 3.59 -14.73 -25.88
N LEU A 493 4.76 -14.98 -25.28
CA LEU A 493 5.38 -14.11 -24.27
C LEU A 493 6.07 -12.91 -24.93
N THR A 494 5.29 -12.01 -25.50
CA THR A 494 5.77 -10.79 -26.18
C THR A 494 5.52 -9.51 -25.38
N GLY A 495 6.06 -8.37 -25.85
CA GLY A 495 5.85 -7.08 -25.22
C GLY A 495 6.43 -7.01 -23.80
N TRP A 496 5.59 -6.66 -22.82
CA TRP A 496 6.02 -6.54 -21.42
C TRP A 496 6.34 -7.89 -20.76
N LEU A 497 5.87 -9.01 -21.34
CA LEU A 497 6.17 -10.38 -20.90
C LEU A 497 7.45 -10.95 -21.52
N ALA A 498 8.07 -10.27 -22.48
CA ALA A 498 9.29 -10.75 -23.14
C ALA A 498 10.42 -11.16 -22.17
N PRO A 499 10.65 -10.46 -21.03
CA PRO A 499 11.63 -10.91 -20.05
C PRO A 499 11.32 -12.29 -19.44
N LEU A 500 10.05 -12.65 -19.26
CA LEU A 500 9.65 -13.98 -18.81
C LEU A 500 9.89 -15.02 -19.90
N GLY A 501 9.68 -14.69 -21.17
CA GLY A 501 10.03 -15.55 -22.30
C GLY A 501 11.53 -15.88 -22.32
N VAL A 502 12.39 -14.90 -22.06
CA VAL A 502 13.85 -15.14 -21.96
C VAL A 502 14.20 -15.98 -20.73
N LEU A 503 13.54 -15.74 -19.60
CA LEU A 503 13.87 -16.38 -18.33
C LEU A 503 13.36 -17.82 -18.23
N VAL A 504 12.15 -18.08 -18.74
CA VAL A 504 11.40 -19.33 -18.55
C VAL A 504 11.25 -20.10 -19.86
N GLY A 505 11.21 -19.42 -21.01
CA GLY A 505 10.94 -20.02 -22.32
C GLY A 505 11.85 -21.19 -22.72
N PRO A 506 13.17 -21.20 -22.42
CA PRO A 506 14.02 -22.37 -22.68
C PRO A 506 13.63 -23.63 -21.88
N TYR A 507 12.76 -23.50 -20.89
CA TYR A 507 12.38 -24.54 -19.93
C TYR A 507 10.90 -24.93 -19.99
N LEU A 508 10.08 -24.20 -20.76
CA LEU A 508 8.70 -24.56 -21.12
C LEU A 508 8.72 -25.55 -22.29
#